data_AF-A0A822C646-F1
#
_entry.id   AF-A0A822C646-F1
#
_cell.length_a   1.000
_cell.length_b   1.000
_cell.length_c   1.000
_cell.angle_alpha   90.00
_cell.angle_beta   90.00
_cell.angle_gamma   90.00
#
_symmetry.space_group_name_H-M   'P 1'
#
loop_
_entity.id
_entity.type
_entity.pdbx_description
1 polymer ?
#
loop_
_entity_poly.entity_id
_entity_poly.type
_entity_poly.pdbx_seq_one_letter_code
_entity_poly.pdbx_strand_id
1 'polypeptide(L)'
;RGNTALHEFCLLGLDGAEPLRILLKHGGDASWLNDKSESVIDIAAKQNCPELLQAFSKYQSEKMFKQHMKNSYDDHTRIKIIHDHHSSEKL
;
A
#
# COMPACT_ATOMS: atom_id res chain seq x y z
N ARG A 1 18.59 11.86 9.21
CA ARG A 1 17.77 10.77 8.65
C ARG A 1 18.05 10.68 7.16
N GLY A 2 18.92 9.75 6.75
CA GLY A 2 19.27 9.59 5.34
C GLY A 2 18.15 8.97 4.50
N ASN A 3 18.50 8.63 3.26
CA ASN A 3 17.63 7.87 2.36
C ASN A 3 17.30 6.49 2.95
N THR A 4 16.04 6.06 2.79
CA THR A 4 15.65 4.66 2.95
C THR A 4 15.98 3.88 1.66
N ALA A 5 15.90 2.55 1.71
CA ALA A 5 16.05 1.72 0.50
C ALA A 5 15.10 2.14 -0.64
N LEU A 6 13.88 2.58 -0.32
CA LEU A 6 12.93 3.07 -1.32
C LEU A 6 13.42 4.36 -2.00
N HIS A 7 14.03 5.28 -1.26
CA HIS A 7 14.63 6.50 -1.83
C HIS A 7 15.80 6.15 -2.76
N GLU A 8 16.68 5.25 -2.33
CA GLU A 8 17.83 4.82 -3.13
C GLU A 8 17.39 4.17 -4.44
N PHE A 9 16.35 3.33 -4.44
CA PHE A 9 15.84 2.76 -5.68
C PHE A 9 15.31 3.83 -6.65
N CYS A 10 14.67 4.90 -6.17
CA CYS A 10 14.29 5.98 -7.08
C CYS A 10 15.52 6.66 -7.71
N LEU A 11 16.64 6.80 -6.99
CA LEU A 11 17.86 7.38 -7.53
C LEU A 11 18.52 6.52 -8.63
N LEU A 12 18.21 5.22 -8.70
CA LEU A 12 18.67 4.31 -9.76
C LEU A 12 17.86 4.42 -11.06
N GLY A 13 16.79 5.23 -11.10
CA GLY A 13 15.97 5.37 -12.30
C GLY A 13 15.28 4.07 -12.70
N LEU A 14 15.39 3.69 -13.99
CA LEU A 14 14.74 2.50 -14.54
C LEU A 14 15.15 1.21 -13.81
N ASP A 15 16.43 1.08 -13.45
CA ASP A 15 16.97 -0.10 -12.74
C ASP A 15 16.40 -0.23 -11.33
N GLY A 16 15.92 0.87 -10.76
CA GLY A 16 15.26 0.89 -9.47
C GLY A 16 13.78 0.53 -9.49
N ALA A 17 13.13 0.50 -10.65
CA ALA A 17 11.69 0.34 -10.74
C ALA A 17 11.20 -1.03 -10.23
N GLU A 18 11.90 -2.12 -10.57
CA GLU A 18 11.54 -3.46 -10.10
C GLU A 18 11.79 -3.67 -8.60
N PRO A 19 12.99 -3.37 -8.04
CA PRO A 19 13.19 -3.50 -6.60
C PRO A 19 12.28 -2.58 -5.79
N LEU A 20 11.93 -1.40 -6.31
CA LEU A 20 10.91 -0.52 -5.73
C LEU A 20 9.53 -1.21 -5.66
N ARG A 21 9.07 -1.82 -6.76
CA ARG A 21 7.79 -2.58 -6.78
C ARG A 21 7.77 -3.70 -5.75
N ILE A 22 8.85 -4.48 -5.68
CA ILE A 22 8.98 -5.58 -4.72
C ILE A 22 8.85 -5.04 -3.29
N LEU A 23 9.61 -3.99 -2.96
CA LEU A 23 9.64 -3.47 -1.60
C LEU A 23 8.30 -2.84 -1.20
N LEU A 24 7.64 -2.10 -2.10
CA LEU A 24 6.28 -1.59 -1.90
C LEU A 24 5.27 -2.72 -1.67
N LYS A 25 5.30 -3.78 -2.50
CA LYS A 25 4.42 -4.95 -2.39
C LYS A 25 4.56 -5.65 -1.02
N HIS A 26 5.76 -5.67 -0.46
CA HIS A 26 6.04 -6.25 0.86
C HIS A 26 5.83 -5.30 2.05
N GLY A 27 5.21 -4.15 1.84
CA GLY A 27 4.85 -3.22 2.90
C GLY A 27 5.90 -2.14 3.19
N GLY A 28 6.80 -1.89 2.24
CA GLY A 28 7.71 -0.75 2.30
C GLY A 28 6.95 0.57 2.49
N ASP A 29 7.42 1.36 3.45
CA ASP A 29 6.77 2.61 3.83
C ASP A 29 7.33 3.78 3.00
N ALA A 30 6.56 4.22 2.02
CA ALA A 30 6.90 5.34 1.15
C ALA A 30 6.65 6.73 1.77
N SER A 31 6.15 6.80 3.02
CA SER A 31 5.84 8.06 3.70
C SER A 31 7.03 8.69 4.43
N TRP A 32 8.14 7.96 4.59
CA TRP A 32 9.35 8.47 5.24
C TRP A 32 9.96 9.61 4.44
N LEU A 33 10.43 10.62 5.17
CA LEU A 33 11.19 11.74 4.62
C LEU A 33 12.69 11.54 4.89
N ASN A 34 13.51 11.82 3.88
CA ASN A 34 14.96 11.87 4.00
C ASN A 34 15.46 13.20 4.61
N ASP A 35 16.78 13.41 4.65
CA ASP A 35 17.43 14.61 5.22
C ASP A 35 17.12 15.90 4.46
N LYS A 36 16.62 15.78 3.23
CA LYS A 36 16.16 16.88 2.39
C LYS A 36 14.66 17.13 2.52
N SER A 37 13.99 16.45 3.45
CA SER A 37 12.53 16.46 3.61
C SER A 37 11.79 15.97 2.36
N GLU A 38 12.41 15.10 1.57
CA GLU A 38 11.81 14.48 0.39
C GLU A 38 11.27 13.12 0.77
N SER A 39 10.05 12.82 0.33
CA SER A 39 9.51 11.48 0.32
C SER A 39 10.01 10.70 -0.90
N VAL A 40 9.71 9.40 -0.92
CA VAL A 40 10.06 8.53 -2.04
C VAL A 40 9.41 9.01 -3.35
N ILE A 41 8.14 9.48 -3.29
CA ILE A 41 7.44 9.98 -4.47
C ILE A 41 8.02 11.30 -4.97
N ASP A 42 8.54 12.16 -4.08
CA ASP A 42 9.20 13.41 -4.48
C ASP A 42 10.48 13.12 -5.27
N ILE A 43 11.26 12.12 -4.87
CA ILE A 43 12.43 11.69 -5.64
C ILE A 43 11.99 11.09 -6.97
N ALA A 44 11.02 10.17 -6.97
CA ALA A 44 10.53 9.54 -8.20
C ALA A 44 10.01 10.55 -9.24
N ALA A 45 9.34 11.62 -8.81
CA ALA A 45 8.83 12.67 -9.70
C ALA A 45 9.94 13.52 -10.32
N LYS A 46 11.10 13.63 -9.66
CA LYS A 46 12.28 14.33 -10.19
C LYS A 46 13.05 13.47 -11.19
N GLN A 47 12.87 12.17 -11.12
CA GLN A 47 13.46 11.25 -12.08
C GLN A 47 12.59 11.24 -13.33
N ASN A 48 13.21 11.47 -14.49
CA ASN A 48 12.53 11.40 -15.79
C ASN A 48 12.25 9.93 -16.19
N CYS A 49 11.66 9.15 -15.27
CA CYS A 49 11.40 7.72 -15.37
C CYS A 49 9.95 7.45 -14.96
N PRO A 50 9.02 7.42 -15.94
CA PRO A 50 7.60 7.17 -15.70
C PRO A 50 7.33 5.83 -15.00
N GLU A 51 8.21 4.83 -15.16
CA GLU A 51 8.09 3.50 -14.57
C GLU A 51 8.12 3.54 -13.04
N LEU A 52 8.88 4.47 -12.45
CA LEU A 52 8.89 4.70 -11.01
C LEU A 52 7.52 5.18 -10.53
N LEU A 53 6.94 6.19 -11.19
CA LEU A 53 5.61 6.71 -10.86
C LEU A 53 4.51 5.66 -11.09
N GLN A 54 4.63 4.85 -12.15
CA GLN A 54 3.72 3.73 -12.40
C GLN A 54 3.79 2.66 -11.30
N ALA A 55 4.96 2.39 -10.73
CA ALA A 55 5.09 1.48 -9.60
C ALA A 55 4.24 1.94 -8.40
N PHE A 56 4.26 3.25 -8.08
CA PHE A 56 3.43 3.81 -7.02
C PHE A 56 1.93 3.77 -7.34
N SER A 57 1.53 4.15 -8.55
CA SER A 57 0.12 4.14 -8.96
C SER A 57 -0.49 2.73 -8.83
N LYS A 58 0.25 1.71 -9.30
CA LYS A 58 -0.15 0.31 -9.17
C LYS A 58 -0.25 -0.11 -7.70
N TYR A 59 0.77 0.20 -6.90
CA TYR A 59 0.77 -0.10 -5.48
C TYR A 59 -0.43 0.52 -4.73
N GLN A 60 -0.75 1.79 -4.98
CA GLN A 60 -1.89 2.46 -4.36
C GLN A 60 -3.22 1.83 -4.77
N SER A 61 -3.41 1.55 -6.05
CA SER A 61 -4.60 0.88 -6.57
C SER A 61 -4.82 -0.49 -5.91
N GLU A 62 -3.76 -1.28 -5.79
CA GLU A 62 -3.80 -2.59 -5.11
C GLU A 62 -4.09 -2.46 -3.61
N LYS A 63 -3.48 -1.47 -2.93
CA LYS A 63 -3.72 -1.20 -1.52
C LYS A 63 -5.18 -0.81 -1.26
N MET A 64 -5.74 0.08 -2.09
CA MET A 64 -7.15 0.49 -2.01
C MET A 64 -8.10 -0.68 -2.29
N PHE A 65 -7.82 -1.49 -3.31
CA PHE A 65 -8.63 -2.67 -3.63
C PHE A 65 -8.66 -3.67 -2.47
N LYS A 66 -7.49 -3.98 -1.88
CA LYS A 66 -7.39 -4.89 -0.72
C LYS A 66 -8.12 -4.34 0.51
N GLN A 67 -8.03 -3.03 0.76
CA GLN A 67 -8.73 -2.39 1.86
C GLN A 67 -10.26 -2.46 1.69
N HIS A 68 -10.75 -2.23 0.48
CA HIS A 68 -12.18 -2.31 0.17
C HIS A 68 -12.71 -3.74 0.30
N MET A 69 -11.99 -4.74 -0.22
CA MET A 69 -12.37 -6.15 -0.09
C MET A 69 -12.40 -6.61 1.37
N LYS A 70 -11.44 -6.18 2.20
CA LYS A 70 -11.41 -6.51 3.63
C LYS A 70 -12.67 -6.01 4.36
N ASN A 71 -13.10 -4.79 4.06
CA ASN A 71 -14.30 -4.20 4.68
C ASN A 71 -15.60 -4.91 4.27
N SER A 72 -15.66 -5.54 3.09
CA SER A 72 -16.88 -6.22 2.60
C SER A 72 -17.14 -7.58 3.27
N TYR A 73 -16.11 -8.28 3.76
CA TYR A 73 -16.26 -9.55 4.50
C TYR A 73 -16.69 -9.36 5.96
N ASP A 74 -16.40 -8.19 6.53
CA ASP A 74 -16.76 -7.86 7.92
C ASP A 74 -18.29 -7.65 8.08
N ASP A 75 -18.98 -7.21 7.03
CA ASP A 75 -20.44 -7.03 7.03
C ASP A 75 -21.22 -8.36 6.98
N HIS A 76 -20.73 -9.36 6.24
CA HIS A 76 -21.42 -10.67 6.16
C HIS A 76 -21.30 -11.48 7.46
N THR A 77 -20.23 -11.26 8.24
CA THR A 77 -20.06 -11.89 9.55
C THR A 77 -21.03 -11.32 10.59
N ARG A 78 -21.35 -10.02 10.52
CA ARG A 78 -22.33 -9.37 11.41
C ARG A 78 -23.75 -9.88 11.21
N ILE A 79 -24.14 -10.21 9.97
CA ILE A 79 -25.51 -10.66 9.68
C ILE A 79 -25.80 -12.06 10.24
N LYS A 80 -24.80 -12.95 10.33
CA LYS A 80 -25.01 -14.29 10.92
C LYS A 80 -25.19 -14.28 12.44
N ILE A 81 -24.52 -13.38 13.17
CA ILE A 81 -24.58 -13.36 14.63
C ILE A 81 -25.96 -12.90 15.16
N ILE A 82 -26.73 -12.15 14.36
CA ILE A 82 -28.05 -11.64 14.78
C ILE A 82 -29.16 -12.69 14.54
N HIS A 83 -28.98 -13.66 13.64
CA HIS A 83 -30.01 -14.64 13.32
C HIS A 83 -29.97 -15.93 14.17
N ASP A 84 -28.85 -16.22 14.84
CA ASP A 84 -28.71 -17.44 15.66
C ASP A 84 -29.11 -17.26 17.14
N HIS A 85 -29.39 -16.04 17.60
CA HIS A 85 -29.73 -15.77 19.01
C HIS A 85 -31.22 -15.72 19.35
N HIS A 86 -32.13 -15.94 18.39
CA HIS A 86 -33.59 -15.81 18.65
C HIS A 86 -34.38 -17.13 18.71
N SER A 87 -33.72 -18.30 18.62
CA SER A 87 -34.39 -19.63 18.59
C SER A 87 -34.20 -20.52 19.82
N SER A 88 -33.70 -20.03 20.96
CA SER A 88 -33.49 -20.88 22.16
C SER A 88 -34.27 -20.48 23.42
N GLU A 89 -35.31 -19.65 23.34
CA GLU A 89 -36.14 -19.29 24.51
C GLU A 89 -37.64 -19.56 24.31
N LYS A 90 -37.99 -20.80 23.92
CA LYS A 90 -39.32 -21.34 24.18
C LYS A 90 -39.20 -22.79 24.65
N LEU A 91 -38.98 -22.96 25.95
CA LEU A 91 -39.35 -24.14 26.73
C LEU A 91 -40.59 -23.79 27.55
#